data_AF-A0A943R2Q5-F1
#
_entry.id   AF-A0A943R2Q5-F1
#
_cell.length_a   1.000
_cell.length_b   1.000
_cell.length_c   1.000
_cell.angle_alpha   90.00
_cell.angle_beta   90.00
_cell.angle_gamma   90.00
#
_symmetry.space_group_name_H-M   'P 1'
#
loop_
_entity.id
_entity.type
_entity.pdbx_description
1 polymer ?
#
loop_
_entity_poly.entity_id
_entity_poly.type
_entity_poly.pdbx_seq_one_letter_code
_entity_poly.pdbx_strand_id
1 'polypeptide(L)'
;MAQAGIAASTLKVSPHAPATSAQEKGERVPAAGTQYSPSQSSAGVKAARLVVLISGSGTNLQALIDACEDPGYGCEVVAVGSDRPGVKGLERAEKAGIPTFVERVGDYASREEWDGAMTEVVEGFDPDLVISAGFLRLLGPEFLNTFDGRVVNTHNSLLPSFAGIRGPADALAYGVKYTGATLFFVDPGMDTGRVIAQCVVPVEAGDTLAELLERIQVAERRQLVEIVGKMMREGWTTTGRWVEVG
;
A
#
# COMPACT_ATOMS: atom_id res chain seq x y z
N MET A 1 -32.39 45.86 -37.24
CA MET A 1 -30.98 45.93 -37.67
C MET A 1 -30.14 46.38 -36.49
N ALA A 2 -29.33 45.47 -35.93
CA ALA A 2 -28.02 45.71 -35.31
C ALA A 2 -27.57 44.38 -34.71
N GLN A 3 -26.47 43.85 -35.24
CA GLN A 3 -25.95 42.51 -35.02
C GLN A 3 -25.18 42.38 -33.70
N ALA A 4 -25.16 41.13 -33.23
CA ALA A 4 -24.33 40.60 -32.18
C ALA A 4 -22.82 40.62 -32.51
N GLY A 5 -21.99 40.66 -31.47
CA GLY A 5 -20.56 40.42 -31.54
C GLY A 5 -20.03 39.99 -30.18
N ILE A 6 -20.12 38.71 -29.85
CA ILE A 6 -19.49 38.11 -28.67
C ILE A 6 -18.07 37.70 -29.08
N ALA A 7 -17.07 38.31 -28.44
CA ALA A 7 -15.66 38.01 -28.67
C ALA A 7 -15.29 36.64 -28.08
N ALA A 8 -14.77 35.76 -28.94
CA ALA A 8 -14.19 34.48 -28.55
C ALA A 8 -12.81 34.70 -27.89
N SER A 9 -12.65 34.25 -26.66
CA SER A 9 -11.36 34.19 -25.96
C SER A 9 -10.65 32.89 -26.34
N THR A 10 -9.68 32.99 -27.25
CA THR A 10 -8.83 31.87 -27.67
C THR A 10 -7.83 31.52 -26.56
N LEU A 11 -8.03 30.39 -25.88
CA LEU A 11 -7.03 29.80 -24.98
C LEU A 11 -5.85 29.29 -25.82
N LYS A 12 -4.67 29.90 -25.68
CA LYS A 12 -3.43 29.41 -26.30
C LYS A 12 -2.98 28.15 -25.58
N VAL A 13 -3.07 27.01 -26.26
CA VAL A 13 -2.39 25.76 -25.87
C VAL A 13 -0.93 25.88 -26.30
N SER A 14 0.00 25.89 -25.35
CA SER A 14 1.43 25.86 -25.62
C SER A 14 1.85 24.49 -26.17
N PRO A 15 2.67 24.42 -27.24
CA PRO A 15 3.14 23.15 -27.77
C PRO A 15 4.16 22.50 -26.83
N HIS A 16 3.98 21.20 -26.63
CA HIS A 16 4.86 20.31 -25.88
C HIS A 16 6.24 20.28 -26.58
N ALA A 17 7.30 20.64 -25.85
CA ALA A 17 8.67 20.53 -26.36
C ALA A 17 9.08 19.05 -26.48
N PRO A 18 9.75 18.63 -27.57
CA PRO A 18 10.19 17.25 -27.72
C PRO A 18 11.34 16.96 -26.76
N ALA A 19 11.26 15.83 -26.05
CA ALA A 19 12.34 15.31 -25.24
C ALA A 19 13.56 15.02 -26.12
N THR A 20 14.68 15.65 -25.78
CA THR A 20 16.00 15.44 -26.38
C THR A 20 16.48 14.01 -26.17
N SER A 21 16.98 13.41 -27.25
CA SER A 21 17.65 12.12 -27.32
C SER A 21 18.85 12.01 -26.39
N ALA A 22 18.93 10.90 -25.64
CA ALA A 22 20.17 10.42 -25.04
C ALA A 22 20.42 8.98 -25.52
N GLN A 23 21.57 8.78 -26.17
CA GLN A 23 22.10 7.48 -26.59
C GLN A 23 22.64 6.68 -25.40
N GLU A 24 22.74 5.38 -25.66
CA GLU A 24 23.15 4.24 -24.83
C GLU A 24 24.46 4.38 -24.04
N LYS A 25 24.49 3.71 -22.88
CA LYS A 25 25.62 3.01 -22.20
C LYS A 25 24.95 2.25 -21.03
N GLY A 26 24.93 0.92 -20.96
CA GLY A 26 26.07 0.02 -20.81
C GLY A 26 25.89 -0.70 -19.46
N GLU A 27 25.97 -2.04 -19.46
CA GLU A 27 26.05 -2.97 -18.32
C GLU A 27 25.40 -2.53 -16.98
N ARG A 28 24.22 -3.08 -16.64
CA ARG A 28 23.77 -3.10 -15.24
C ARG A 28 24.51 -4.22 -14.52
N VAL A 29 25.68 -3.90 -13.95
CA VAL A 29 26.16 -4.63 -12.78
C VAL A 29 25.22 -4.26 -11.64
N PRO A 30 24.42 -5.17 -11.06
CA PRO A 30 23.61 -4.79 -9.91
C PRO A 30 24.56 -4.47 -8.75
N ALA A 31 24.41 -3.27 -8.18
CA ALA A 31 24.91 -3.00 -6.84
C ALA A 31 24.32 -4.04 -5.88
N ALA A 32 25.09 -4.50 -4.88
CA ALA A 32 24.61 -5.47 -3.91
C ALA A 32 23.29 -4.98 -3.30
N GLY A 33 22.20 -5.73 -3.54
CA GLY A 33 20.88 -5.40 -3.02
C GLY A 33 20.79 -5.63 -1.51
N THR A 34 19.86 -4.94 -0.86
CA THR A 34 19.53 -5.23 0.54
C THR A 34 18.60 -6.44 0.56
N GLN A 35 19.08 -7.55 1.12
CA GLN A 35 18.29 -8.76 1.35
C GLN A 35 17.55 -8.65 2.68
N TYR A 36 16.27 -9.00 2.67
CA TYR A 36 15.43 -9.12 3.84
C TYR A 36 15.02 -10.59 3.98
N SER A 37 15.09 -11.08 5.20
CA SER A 37 14.64 -12.43 5.54
C SER A 37 13.73 -12.36 6.75
N PRO A 38 12.62 -13.12 6.75
CA PRO A 38 11.79 -13.30 7.94
C PRO A 38 12.62 -13.86 9.10
N SER A 39 12.25 -13.57 10.34
CA SER A 39 12.91 -14.13 11.51
C SER A 39 12.77 -15.67 11.55
N GLN A 40 13.80 -16.39 11.08
CA GLN A 40 13.84 -17.85 11.17
C GLN A 40 14.62 -18.29 12.41
N SER A 41 13.92 -18.83 13.41
CA SER A 41 14.57 -19.52 14.52
C SER A 41 15.04 -20.92 14.10
N SER A 42 16.24 -21.31 14.53
CA SER A 42 16.89 -22.60 14.23
C SER A 42 16.22 -23.84 14.85
N ALA A 43 14.96 -23.75 15.29
CA ALA A 43 14.17 -24.85 15.82
C ALA A 43 12.68 -24.63 15.47
N GLY A 44 12.25 -25.12 14.31
CA GLY A 44 10.88 -24.97 13.80
C GLY A 44 10.63 -23.59 13.18
N VAL A 45 9.96 -23.56 12.02
CA VAL A 45 9.58 -22.31 11.37
C VAL A 45 8.48 -21.66 12.23
N LYS A 46 8.85 -20.70 13.07
CA LYS A 46 7.88 -19.82 13.73
C LYS A 46 7.17 -19.00 12.64
N ALA A 47 5.86 -18.88 12.72
CA ALA A 47 5.10 -18.07 11.77
C ALA A 47 5.56 -16.60 11.86
N ALA A 48 5.76 -15.97 10.70
CA ALA A 48 6.12 -14.56 10.62
C ALA A 48 5.00 -13.68 11.17
N ARG A 49 5.37 -12.59 11.84
CA ARG A 49 4.46 -11.76 12.63
C ARG A 49 4.02 -10.54 11.83
N LEU A 50 2.72 -10.47 11.53
CA LEU A 50 2.13 -9.35 10.80
C LEU A 50 1.40 -8.41 11.75
N VAL A 51 1.71 -7.11 11.67
CA VAL A 51 0.87 -6.05 12.25
C VAL A 51 0.13 -5.36 11.11
N VAL A 52 -1.21 -5.26 11.22
CA VAL A 52 -2.04 -4.67 10.16
C VAL A 52 -2.67 -3.36 10.66
N LEU A 53 -2.45 -2.27 9.93
CA LEU A 53 -3.00 -0.95 10.23
C LEU A 53 -4.19 -0.64 9.32
N ILE A 54 -5.27 -0.13 9.90
CA ILE A 54 -6.56 0.09 9.21
C ILE A 54 -7.26 1.38 9.64
N SER A 55 -8.13 1.92 8.78
CA SER A 55 -9.00 3.06 9.10
C SER A 55 -10.50 2.83 8.85
N GLY A 56 -10.91 1.60 8.51
CA GLY A 56 -12.26 1.33 8.02
C GLY A 56 -12.69 -0.14 7.99
N SER A 57 -13.23 -0.58 6.86
CA SER A 57 -13.97 -1.85 6.73
C SER A 57 -13.14 -3.12 7.01
N GLY A 58 -11.82 -3.04 6.83
CA GLY A 58 -10.89 -4.14 7.06
C GLY A 58 -11.06 -5.33 6.12
N THR A 59 -11.41 -5.11 4.85
CA THR A 59 -11.56 -6.22 3.88
C THR A 59 -10.23 -6.86 3.51
N ASN A 60 -9.16 -6.09 3.39
CA ASN A 60 -7.80 -6.59 3.20
C ASN A 60 -7.30 -7.32 4.45
N LEU A 61 -7.60 -6.78 5.64
CA LEU A 61 -7.37 -7.47 6.92
C LEU A 61 -8.06 -8.84 6.96
N GLN A 62 -9.34 -8.91 6.60
CA GLN A 62 -10.06 -10.19 6.61
C GLN A 62 -9.37 -11.23 5.71
N ALA A 63 -8.97 -10.83 4.49
CA ALA A 63 -8.29 -11.74 3.58
C ALA A 63 -6.97 -12.28 4.14
N LEU A 64 -6.22 -11.45 4.88
CA LEU A 64 -5.01 -11.89 5.58
C LEU A 64 -5.31 -12.81 6.75
N ILE A 65 -6.33 -12.52 7.56
CA ILE A 65 -6.78 -13.38 8.66
C ILE A 65 -7.15 -14.77 8.11
N ASP A 66 -8.01 -14.81 7.08
CA ASP A 66 -8.47 -16.06 6.46
C ASP A 66 -7.28 -16.86 5.88
N ALA A 67 -6.30 -16.18 5.28
CA ALA A 67 -5.10 -16.83 4.76
C ALA A 67 -4.20 -17.41 5.86
N CYS A 68 -4.11 -16.75 7.02
CA CYS A 68 -3.31 -17.23 8.16
C CYS A 68 -3.94 -18.45 8.86
N GLU A 69 -5.18 -18.85 8.53
CA GLU A 69 -5.76 -20.10 9.02
C GLU A 69 -5.03 -21.34 8.48
N ASP A 70 -4.37 -21.23 7.32
CA ASP A 70 -3.48 -22.27 6.80
C ASP A 70 -2.07 -22.12 7.39
N PRO A 71 -1.58 -23.09 8.20
CA PRO A 71 -0.22 -23.05 8.73
C PRO A 71 0.86 -23.00 7.63
N GLY A 72 0.55 -23.47 6.42
CA GLY A 72 1.41 -23.38 5.25
C GLY A 72 1.57 -21.96 4.69
N TYR A 73 0.71 -21.02 5.09
CA TYR A 73 0.82 -19.62 4.68
C TYR A 73 2.10 -18.95 5.20
N GLY A 74 2.58 -19.37 6.37
CA GLY A 74 3.86 -18.95 6.95
C GLY A 74 3.81 -17.67 7.79
N CYS A 75 2.62 -17.13 8.05
CA CYS A 75 2.42 -15.88 8.79
C CYS A 75 1.26 -15.98 9.77
N GLU A 76 1.26 -15.12 10.79
CA GLU A 76 0.14 -14.85 11.69
C GLU A 76 -0.09 -13.34 11.82
N VAL A 77 -1.34 -12.91 11.93
CA VAL A 77 -1.66 -11.53 12.29
C VAL A 77 -1.62 -11.40 13.81
N VAL A 78 -0.60 -10.71 14.32
CA VAL A 78 -0.33 -10.63 15.77
C VAL A 78 -0.98 -9.43 16.43
N ALA A 79 -1.28 -8.38 15.66
CA ALA A 79 -2.06 -7.24 16.12
C ALA A 79 -2.71 -6.47 14.96
N VAL A 80 -3.81 -5.79 15.29
CA VAL A 80 -4.48 -4.85 14.39
C VAL A 80 -4.59 -3.49 15.03
N GLY A 81 -4.00 -2.48 14.38
CA GLY A 81 -4.03 -1.09 14.80
C GLY A 81 -5.02 -0.26 14.00
N SER A 82 -5.66 0.73 14.62
CA SER A 82 -6.44 1.73 13.89
C SER A 82 -6.18 3.16 14.34
N ASP A 83 -6.36 4.12 13.43
CA ASP A 83 -6.30 5.56 13.75
C ASP A 83 -7.60 6.10 14.35
N ARG A 84 -8.62 5.25 14.51
CA ARG A 84 -9.94 5.62 15.04
C ARG A 84 -10.68 4.43 15.65
N PRO A 85 -11.51 4.65 16.67
CA PRO A 85 -12.26 3.57 17.31
C PRO A 85 -13.48 3.17 16.47
N GLY A 86 -14.06 2.01 16.77
CA GLY A 86 -15.37 1.60 16.23
C GLY A 86 -15.39 1.32 14.73
N VAL A 87 -14.22 1.01 14.13
CA VAL A 87 -14.17 0.58 12.73
C VAL A 87 -14.44 -0.91 12.62
N LYS A 88 -15.17 -1.31 11.58
CA LYS A 88 -15.52 -2.71 11.32
C LYS A 88 -14.29 -3.64 11.24
N GLY A 89 -13.14 -3.14 10.82
CA GLY A 89 -11.92 -3.93 10.81
C GLY A 89 -11.43 -4.36 12.21
N LEU A 90 -11.64 -3.55 13.25
CA LEU A 90 -11.31 -3.94 14.63
C LEU A 90 -12.25 -5.07 15.10
N GLU A 91 -13.55 -4.98 14.79
CA GLU A 91 -14.50 -6.05 15.09
C GLU A 91 -14.12 -7.39 14.42
N ARG A 92 -13.48 -7.35 13.24
CA ARG A 92 -12.99 -8.55 12.55
C ARG A 92 -11.82 -9.18 13.30
N ALA A 93 -10.87 -8.35 13.75
CA ALA A 93 -9.72 -8.79 14.54
C ALA A 93 -10.16 -9.40 15.86
N GLU A 94 -11.07 -8.73 16.58
CA GLU A 94 -11.63 -9.23 17.84
C GLU A 94 -12.32 -10.59 17.67
N LYS A 95 -13.12 -10.77 16.61
CA LYS A 95 -13.77 -12.06 16.29
C LYS A 95 -12.78 -13.19 16.01
N ALA A 96 -11.61 -12.86 15.48
CA ALA A 96 -10.52 -13.80 15.24
C ALA A 96 -9.61 -13.98 16.47
N GLY A 97 -9.89 -13.31 17.60
CA GLY A 97 -9.07 -13.38 18.81
C GLY A 97 -7.72 -12.64 18.69
N ILE A 98 -7.59 -11.72 17.74
CA ILE A 98 -6.36 -10.97 17.49
C ILE A 98 -6.35 -9.70 18.36
N PRO A 99 -5.25 -9.41 19.09
CA PRO A 99 -5.10 -8.16 19.82
C PRO A 99 -5.32 -6.92 18.95
N THR A 100 -6.01 -5.92 19.51
CA THR A 100 -6.28 -4.65 18.83
C THR A 100 -5.79 -3.47 19.62
N PHE A 101 -5.40 -2.39 18.94
CA PHE A 101 -5.10 -1.10 19.56
C PHE A 101 -5.62 0.07 18.70
N VAL A 102 -5.77 1.24 19.33
CA VAL A 102 -6.27 2.44 18.66
C VAL A 102 -5.37 3.63 19.00
N GLU A 103 -4.72 4.19 17.99
CA GLU A 103 -3.83 5.35 18.12
C GLU A 103 -4.35 6.52 17.30
N ARG A 104 -5.11 7.42 17.94
CA ARG A 104 -5.69 8.58 17.26
C ARG A 104 -4.71 9.74 17.31
N VAL A 105 -4.45 10.35 16.16
CA VAL A 105 -3.60 11.56 16.08
C VAL A 105 -4.07 12.66 17.04
N GLY A 106 -5.39 12.81 17.24
CA GLY A 106 -5.96 13.83 18.10
C GLY A 106 -5.80 13.60 19.61
N ASP A 107 -5.27 12.45 20.02
CA ASP A 107 -5.02 12.13 21.44
C ASP A 107 -3.61 12.58 21.89
N TYR A 108 -2.80 13.12 20.98
CA TYR A 108 -1.41 13.54 21.19
C TYR A 108 -1.24 15.04 20.98
N ALA A 109 -0.25 15.67 21.63
CA ALA A 109 -0.04 17.11 21.52
C ALA A 109 0.64 17.51 20.21
N SER A 110 1.34 16.56 19.57
CA SER A 110 2.04 16.77 18.30
C SER A 110 1.99 15.54 17.41
N ARG A 111 2.34 15.71 16.12
CA ARG A 111 2.39 14.58 15.19
C ARG A 111 3.58 13.67 15.50
N GLU A 112 4.65 14.26 16.01
CA GLU A 112 5.87 13.59 16.44
C GLU A 112 5.59 12.68 17.65
N GLU A 113 4.82 13.16 18.64
CA GLU A 113 4.39 12.32 19.77
C GLU A 113 3.51 11.14 19.32
N TRP A 114 2.59 11.36 18.39
CA TRP A 114 1.78 10.28 17.83
C TRP A 114 2.63 9.27 17.04
N ASP A 115 3.64 9.73 16.31
CA ASP A 115 4.55 8.86 15.56
C ASP A 115 5.37 7.97 16.49
N GLY A 116 5.91 8.54 17.58
CA GLY A 116 6.61 7.78 18.62
C GLY A 116 5.71 6.76 19.30
N ALA A 117 4.50 7.15 19.71
CA ALA A 117 3.55 6.24 20.35
C ALA A 117 3.10 5.09 19.42
N MET A 118 2.82 5.40 18.15
CA MET A 118 2.52 4.38 17.14
C MET A 118 3.70 3.42 16.95
N THR A 119 4.92 3.95 16.95
CA THR A 119 6.15 3.15 16.80
C THR A 119 6.31 2.21 17.98
N GLU A 120 6.23 2.72 19.21
CA GLU A 120 6.38 1.94 20.45
C GLU A 120 5.34 0.81 20.53
N VAL A 121 4.07 1.11 20.27
CA VAL A 121 2.99 0.10 20.32
C VAL A 121 3.21 -0.99 19.27
N VAL A 122 3.57 -0.63 18.03
CA VAL A 122 3.82 -1.62 16.97
C VAL A 122 5.09 -2.43 17.24
N GLU A 123 6.15 -1.80 17.75
CA GLU A 123 7.41 -2.48 18.13
C GLU A 123 7.18 -3.50 19.23
N GLY A 124 6.30 -3.21 20.20
CA GLY A 124 5.90 -4.14 21.26
C GLY A 124 5.29 -5.46 20.76
N PHE A 125 4.83 -5.52 19.51
CA PHE A 125 4.34 -6.75 18.87
C PHE A 125 5.43 -7.50 18.08
N ASP A 126 6.66 -6.98 17.98
CA ASP A 126 7.79 -7.59 17.26
C ASP A 126 7.42 -8.05 15.84
N PRO A 127 6.98 -7.14 14.94
CA PRO A 127 6.54 -7.51 13.60
C PRO A 127 7.71 -7.82 12.65
N ASP A 128 7.55 -8.87 11.85
CA ASP A 128 8.37 -9.11 10.66
C ASP A 128 7.92 -8.21 9.49
N LEU A 129 6.63 -7.87 9.44
CA LEU A 129 6.05 -6.98 8.43
C LEU A 129 4.89 -6.15 9.00
N VAL A 130 4.89 -4.85 8.69
CA VAL A 130 3.75 -3.95 8.93
C VAL A 130 2.99 -3.74 7.63
N ILE A 131 1.68 -3.96 7.65
CA ILE A 131 0.81 -3.81 6.49
C ILE A 131 -0.14 -2.64 6.71
N SER A 132 0.05 -1.56 5.96
CA SER A 132 -0.95 -0.49 5.80
C SER A 132 -2.02 -0.94 4.81
N ALA A 133 -3.20 -1.29 5.33
CA ALA A 133 -4.30 -1.87 4.55
C ALA A 133 -5.52 -0.93 4.60
N GLY A 134 -5.45 0.17 3.84
CA GLY A 134 -6.45 1.24 3.92
C GLY A 134 -6.33 2.08 5.18
N PHE A 135 -5.10 2.26 5.67
CA PHE A 135 -4.77 3.19 6.74
C PHE A 135 -4.62 4.61 6.18
N LEU A 136 -5.36 5.57 6.74
CA LEU A 136 -5.53 6.91 6.17
C LEU A 136 -4.67 7.96 6.89
N ARG A 137 -3.55 7.55 7.49
CA ARG A 137 -2.57 8.43 8.12
C ARG A 137 -1.19 8.12 7.56
N LEU A 138 -0.42 9.18 7.33
CA LEU A 138 0.99 9.03 6.97
C LEU A 138 1.76 8.53 8.19
N LEU A 139 2.60 7.53 8.02
CA LEU A 139 3.52 7.09 9.05
C LEU A 139 4.69 8.08 9.06
N GLY A 140 5.15 8.49 10.25
CA GLY A 140 6.19 9.49 10.37
C GLY A 140 7.60 8.90 10.31
N PRO A 141 8.62 9.76 10.43
CA PRO A 141 10.01 9.36 10.26
C PRO A 141 10.47 8.32 11.28
N GLU A 142 10.02 8.38 12.53
CA GLU A 142 10.43 7.42 13.56
C GLU A 142 9.93 6.03 13.20
N PHE A 143 8.64 5.92 12.85
CA PHE A 143 8.04 4.66 12.43
C PHE A 143 8.73 4.05 11.22
N LEU A 144 8.94 4.85 10.17
CA LEU A 144 9.54 4.38 8.93
C LEU A 144 11.02 3.99 9.10
N ASN A 145 11.75 4.63 10.01
CA ASN A 145 13.12 4.24 10.32
C ASN A 145 13.19 2.94 11.13
N THR A 146 12.31 2.75 12.12
CA THR A 146 12.26 1.53 12.95
C THR A 146 11.89 0.30 12.14
N PHE A 147 10.97 0.45 11.18
CA PHE A 147 10.48 -0.63 10.33
C PHE A 147 10.99 -0.53 8.88
N ASP A 148 12.19 0.04 8.66
CA ASP A 148 12.74 0.23 7.32
C ASP A 148 12.74 -1.07 6.51
N GLY A 149 12.28 -0.97 5.26
CA GLY A 149 12.12 -2.10 4.35
C GLY A 149 11.07 -3.15 4.77
N ARG A 150 10.28 -2.91 5.82
CA ARG A 150 9.27 -3.83 6.37
C ARG A 150 7.87 -3.22 6.50
N VAL A 151 7.64 -2.02 5.95
CA VAL A 151 6.29 -1.41 5.89
C VAL A 151 5.78 -1.46 4.47
N VAL A 152 4.65 -2.11 4.23
CA VAL A 152 4.00 -2.18 2.92
C VAL A 152 2.64 -1.49 2.93
N ASN A 153 2.27 -0.88 1.82
CA ASN A 153 0.93 -0.34 1.59
C ASN A 153 0.37 -0.87 0.28
N THR A 154 -0.95 -1.03 0.23
CA THR A 154 -1.67 -1.24 -1.03
C THR A 154 -2.43 0.02 -1.41
N HIS A 155 -2.31 0.43 -2.67
CA HIS A 155 -3.00 1.59 -3.24
C HIS A 155 -3.84 1.17 -4.44
N ASN A 156 -5.08 1.64 -4.49
CA ASN A 156 -6.10 1.27 -5.50
C ASN A 156 -5.88 1.97 -6.85
N SER A 157 -4.64 2.00 -7.35
CA SER A 157 -4.29 2.43 -8.72
C SER A 157 -2.97 1.81 -9.16
N LEU A 158 -2.74 1.76 -10.48
CA LEU A 158 -1.45 1.37 -11.06
C LEU A 158 -0.46 2.53 -10.96
N LEU A 159 0.24 2.63 -9.83
CA LEU A 159 1.32 3.60 -9.65
C LEU A 159 2.39 3.47 -10.75
N PRO A 160 2.97 4.58 -11.24
CA PRO A 160 2.88 5.95 -10.70
C PRO A 160 1.62 6.73 -11.11
N SER A 161 0.67 6.14 -11.84
CA SER A 161 -0.57 6.80 -12.21
C SER A 161 -1.54 6.90 -11.03
N PHE A 162 -2.21 8.05 -10.92
CA PHE A 162 -3.30 8.31 -9.97
C PHE A 162 -2.94 8.06 -8.49
N ALA A 163 -1.78 8.59 -8.05
CA ALA A 163 -1.38 8.62 -6.64
C ALA A 163 -2.35 9.45 -5.78
N GLY A 164 -2.41 9.17 -4.48
CA GLY A 164 -3.28 9.85 -3.52
C GLY A 164 -4.70 9.29 -3.46
N ILE A 165 -5.53 9.87 -2.59
CA ILE A 165 -6.78 9.25 -2.10
C ILE A 165 -7.90 9.05 -3.15
N ARG A 166 -7.75 9.60 -4.36
CA ARG A 166 -8.78 9.63 -5.41
C ARG A 166 -8.52 8.69 -6.59
N GLY A 167 -7.50 7.83 -6.51
CA GLY A 167 -7.02 6.97 -7.60
C GLY A 167 -8.11 6.40 -8.52
N PRO A 168 -9.07 5.60 -8.00
CA PRO A 168 -10.15 5.02 -8.81
C PRO A 168 -11.07 6.04 -9.49
N ALA A 169 -11.39 7.15 -8.80
CA ALA A 169 -12.24 8.20 -9.35
C ALA A 169 -11.52 8.97 -10.47
N ASP A 170 -10.23 9.22 -10.30
CA ASP A 170 -9.41 9.92 -11.28
C ASP A 170 -9.16 9.04 -12.52
N ALA A 171 -9.00 7.72 -12.34
CA ALA A 171 -8.93 6.76 -13.44
C ALA A 171 -10.21 6.75 -14.29
N LEU A 172 -11.39 6.75 -13.67
CA LEU A 172 -12.68 6.86 -14.37
C LEU A 172 -12.82 8.19 -15.11
N ALA A 173 -12.51 9.30 -14.44
CA ALA A 173 -12.62 10.62 -15.03
C ALA A 173 -11.69 10.81 -16.23
N TYR A 174 -10.50 10.21 -16.18
CA TYR A 174 -9.54 10.23 -17.29
C TYR A 174 -9.98 9.35 -18.47
N GLY A 175 -10.69 8.25 -18.20
CA GLY A 175 -11.17 7.32 -19.22
C GLY A 175 -10.16 6.25 -19.64
N VAL A 176 -9.27 5.83 -18.73
CA VAL A 176 -8.34 4.71 -18.98
C VAL A 176 -9.11 3.41 -19.22
N LYS A 177 -8.49 2.46 -19.92
CA LYS A 177 -9.07 1.12 -20.18
C LYS A 177 -8.64 0.06 -19.17
N TYR A 178 -7.57 0.35 -18.45
CA TYR A 178 -7.03 -0.50 -17.41
C TYR A 178 -6.61 0.36 -16.22
N THR A 179 -6.88 -0.16 -15.04
CA THR A 179 -6.36 0.33 -13.77
C THR A 179 -6.02 -0.89 -12.91
N GLY A 180 -5.95 -0.76 -11.60
CA GLY A 180 -5.49 -1.85 -10.76
C GLY A 180 -5.20 -1.42 -9.35
N ALA A 181 -4.35 -2.20 -8.68
CA ALA A 181 -3.77 -1.84 -7.41
C ALA A 181 -2.26 -2.10 -7.42
N THR A 182 -1.53 -1.33 -6.62
CA THR A 182 -0.10 -1.47 -6.41
C THR A 182 0.18 -1.79 -4.95
N LEU A 183 0.92 -2.87 -4.70
CA LEU A 183 1.55 -3.16 -3.42
C LEU A 183 2.99 -2.63 -3.47
N PHE A 184 3.39 -1.83 -2.48
CA PHE A 184 4.70 -1.18 -2.45
C PHE A 184 5.21 -1.00 -1.02
N PHE A 185 6.53 -0.86 -0.86
CA PHE A 185 7.12 -0.45 0.41
C PHE A 185 6.87 1.03 0.66
N VAL A 186 6.39 1.39 1.84
CA VAL A 186 6.15 2.79 2.21
C VAL A 186 7.48 3.52 2.37
N ASP A 187 7.51 4.77 1.89
CA ASP A 187 8.60 5.72 2.11
C ASP A 187 7.99 7.06 2.59
N PRO A 188 8.80 8.08 2.93
CA PRO A 188 8.27 9.36 3.41
C PRO A 188 7.38 10.13 2.42
N GLY A 189 7.34 9.73 1.14
CA GLY A 189 6.49 10.37 0.14
C GLY A 189 5.13 9.69 -0.02
N MET A 190 4.22 10.36 -0.71
CA MET A 190 2.88 9.84 -0.97
C MET A 190 2.91 8.90 -2.18
N ASP A 191 2.78 7.59 -1.92
CA ASP A 191 2.73 6.54 -2.94
C ASP A 191 3.97 6.50 -3.86
N THR A 192 5.14 6.90 -3.35
CA THR A 192 6.40 7.00 -4.10
C THR A 192 7.33 5.81 -3.93
N GLY A 193 7.00 4.93 -3.01
CA GLY A 193 7.83 3.82 -2.59
C GLY A 193 8.08 2.75 -3.65
N ARG A 194 8.89 1.76 -3.28
CA ARG A 194 9.35 0.70 -4.19
C ARG A 194 8.21 -0.28 -4.45
N VAL A 195 7.84 -0.43 -5.72
CA VAL A 195 6.76 -1.34 -6.14
C VAL A 195 7.20 -2.79 -5.94
N ILE A 196 6.36 -3.57 -5.26
CA ILE A 196 6.54 -5.00 -5.01
C ILE A 196 5.73 -5.80 -6.03
N ALA A 197 4.46 -5.44 -6.22
CA ALA A 197 3.55 -6.11 -7.14
C ALA A 197 2.46 -5.16 -7.64
N GLN A 198 1.92 -5.47 -8.83
CA GLN A 198 0.76 -4.78 -9.40
C GLN A 198 -0.22 -5.77 -10.01
N CYS A 199 -1.50 -5.51 -9.82
CA CYS A 199 -2.58 -6.32 -10.40
C CYS A 199 -3.44 -5.40 -11.27
N VAL A 200 -3.75 -5.86 -12.47
CA VAL A 200 -4.48 -5.06 -13.47
C VAL A 200 -5.93 -5.52 -13.54
N VAL A 201 -6.86 -4.56 -13.64
CA VAL A 201 -8.28 -4.80 -13.89
C VAL A 201 -8.78 -3.92 -15.04
N PRO A 202 -9.75 -4.40 -15.84
CA PRO A 202 -10.38 -3.57 -16.87
C PRO A 202 -11.26 -2.48 -16.24
N VAL A 203 -11.34 -1.35 -16.95
CA VAL A 203 -12.36 -0.31 -16.74
C VAL A 203 -13.42 -0.49 -17.82
N GLU A 204 -14.60 -0.92 -17.41
CA GLU A 204 -15.69 -1.24 -18.33
C GLU A 204 -16.44 0.01 -18.77
N ALA A 205 -17.04 -0.04 -19.95
CA ALA A 205 -17.84 1.05 -20.45
C ALA A 205 -19.08 1.26 -19.55
N GLY A 206 -19.19 2.44 -18.96
CA GLY A 206 -20.31 2.79 -18.08
C GLY A 206 -20.12 2.41 -16.61
N ASP A 207 -18.93 1.95 -16.21
CA ASP A 207 -18.60 1.70 -14.80
C ASP A 207 -18.96 2.91 -13.92
N THR A 208 -19.63 2.62 -12.81
CA THR A 208 -19.67 3.54 -11.67
C THR A 208 -18.39 3.43 -10.84
N LEU A 209 -18.13 4.44 -10.01
CA LEU A 209 -17.00 4.40 -9.06
C LEU A 209 -17.07 3.17 -8.14
N ALA A 210 -18.25 2.79 -7.68
CA ALA A 210 -18.42 1.66 -6.78
C ALA A 210 -18.09 0.32 -7.46
N GLU A 211 -18.53 0.13 -8.71
CA GLU A 211 -18.24 -1.09 -9.49
C GLU A 211 -16.75 -1.23 -9.79
N LEU A 212 -16.12 -0.15 -10.24
CA LEU A 212 -14.68 -0.17 -10.48
C LEU A 212 -13.89 -0.41 -9.19
N LEU A 213 -14.27 0.27 -8.10
CA LEU A 213 -13.59 0.12 -6.81
C LEU A 213 -13.70 -1.31 -6.30
N GLU A 214 -14.88 -1.94 -6.35
CA GLU A 214 -15.03 -3.34 -5.94
C GLU A 214 -14.16 -4.26 -6.81
N ARG A 215 -14.12 -4.05 -8.13
CA ARG A 215 -13.27 -4.84 -9.03
C ARG A 215 -11.79 -4.71 -8.68
N ILE A 216 -11.32 -3.49 -8.41
CA ILE A 216 -9.94 -3.25 -7.93
C ILE A 216 -9.71 -3.98 -6.60
N GLN A 217 -10.61 -3.83 -5.63
CA GLN A 217 -10.46 -4.40 -4.29
C GLN A 217 -10.47 -5.93 -4.29
N VAL A 218 -11.20 -6.59 -5.19
CA VAL A 218 -11.13 -8.05 -5.39
C VAL A 218 -9.72 -8.47 -5.84
N ALA A 219 -9.17 -7.80 -6.85
CA ALA A 219 -7.84 -8.09 -7.36
C ALA A 219 -6.74 -7.76 -6.33
N GLU A 220 -6.89 -6.64 -5.64
CA GLU A 220 -6.00 -6.17 -4.58
C GLU A 220 -5.89 -7.18 -3.43
N ARG A 221 -7.03 -7.68 -2.91
CA ARG A 221 -7.05 -8.68 -1.83
C ARG A 221 -6.26 -9.94 -2.22
N ARG A 222 -6.48 -10.44 -3.45
CA ARG A 222 -5.77 -11.61 -3.95
C ARG A 222 -4.27 -11.36 -4.05
N GLN A 223 -3.87 -10.23 -4.64
CA GLN A 223 -2.46 -9.85 -4.73
C GLN A 223 -1.82 -9.74 -3.34
N LEU A 224 -2.46 -9.05 -2.41
CA LEU A 224 -1.93 -8.83 -1.08
C LEU A 224 -1.66 -10.15 -0.38
N VAL A 225 -2.64 -11.07 -0.38
CA VAL A 225 -2.48 -12.39 0.25
C VAL A 225 -1.37 -13.20 -0.42
N GLU A 226 -1.34 -13.27 -1.75
CA GLU A 226 -0.35 -14.04 -2.49
C GLU A 226 1.08 -13.55 -2.21
N ILE A 227 1.30 -12.23 -2.33
CA ILE A 227 2.63 -11.64 -2.23
C ILE A 227 3.14 -11.61 -0.79
N VAL A 228 2.30 -11.28 0.19
CA VAL A 228 2.71 -11.30 1.61
C VAL A 228 3.13 -12.70 2.04
N GLY A 229 2.34 -13.72 1.71
CA GLY A 229 2.70 -15.10 2.03
C GLY A 229 4.01 -15.53 1.36
N LYS A 230 4.23 -15.14 0.10
CA LYS A 230 5.48 -15.40 -0.61
C LYS A 230 6.68 -14.69 0.05
N MET A 231 6.55 -13.39 0.35
CA MET A 231 7.59 -12.61 1.03
C MET A 231 7.98 -13.22 2.37
N MET A 232 7.00 -13.71 3.14
CA MET A 232 7.26 -14.28 4.46
C MET A 232 7.81 -15.71 4.41
N ARG A 233 7.64 -16.45 3.31
CA ARG A 233 8.24 -17.79 3.16
C ARG A 233 9.61 -17.76 2.48
N GLU A 234 9.79 -16.85 1.53
CA GLU A 234 10.92 -16.86 0.61
C GLU A 234 11.85 -15.64 0.78
N GLY A 235 11.41 -14.62 1.51
CA GLY A 235 12.16 -13.36 1.64
C GLY A 235 12.05 -12.49 0.39
N TRP A 236 12.79 -11.37 0.40
CA TRP A 236 12.87 -10.47 -0.74
C TRP A 236 14.20 -9.73 -0.77
N THR A 237 14.59 -9.29 -1.97
CA THR A 237 15.78 -8.46 -2.21
C THR A 237 15.37 -7.16 -2.85
N THR A 238 16.00 -6.06 -2.43
CA THR A 238 15.79 -4.74 -3.01
C THR A 238 17.07 -4.20 -3.65
N THR A 239 16.99 -3.80 -4.91
CA THR A 239 18.11 -3.21 -5.68
C THR A 239 17.66 -1.92 -6.34
N GLY A 240 18.02 -0.78 -5.76
CA GLY A 240 17.46 0.51 -6.15
C GLY A 240 15.93 0.51 -5.96
N ARG A 241 15.17 0.72 -7.05
CA ARG A 241 13.69 0.64 -7.03
C ARG A 241 13.10 -0.75 -7.28
N TRP A 242 13.94 -1.71 -7.64
CA TRP A 242 13.51 -3.07 -7.96
C TRP A 242 13.35 -3.89 -6.68
N VAL A 243 12.27 -4.66 -6.62
CA VAL A 243 12.00 -5.64 -5.57
C VAL A 243 11.83 -7.00 -6.25
N GLU A 244 12.60 -7.99 -5.79
CA GLU A 244 12.38 -9.40 -6.13
C GLU A 244 11.94 -10.14 -4.87
N VAL A 245 10.85 -10.90 -4.99
CA VAL A 245 10.35 -11.79 -3.93
C VAL A 245 10.71 -13.22 -4.32
N GLY A 246 11.49 -13.90 -3.48
CA GLY A 246 12.14 -15.18 -3.81
C GLY A 246 13.66 -15.14 -3.66
#